data_AF-A0A346RXM0-F1
#
_entry.id   AF-A0A346RXM0-F1
#
_cell.length_a   1.000
_cell.length_b   1.000
_cell.length_c   1.000
_cell.angle_alpha   90.00
_cell.angle_beta   90.00
_cell.angle_gamma   90.00
#
_symmetry.space_group_name_H-M   'P 1'
#
loop_
_entity.id
_entity.type
_entity.pdbx_description
1 polymer ?
#
loop_
_entity_poly.entity_id
_entity_poly.type
_entity_poly.pdbx_seq_one_letter_code
_entity_poly.pdbx_strand_id
1 'polypeptide(L)'
;MSNAALKLSSADYFDEQGASARFQASSFTFGLFIFYLIDFFLHLSQRIPGYGLLRPTLLLALIIAISLFIQREKFRGWSKDPIVASLFVLLIYLAVSLPLVEWPGSVVKNNLSDFIKAITFFFFTVLLVDSDRRLKIFLLVFIGCQLIRVFEPLFLNLTEGYWGSSTYLGGGEFSQRLSGAPSDVINPNELGFVIVTAIPFLHYLLWSSGPKARLLYLLLMPPILYALILTQSRGAFLALLVVAFFVFKESSRKFSLIVIAVLVAMAGWQVMTDEQKDRYLSLVGQSETSNATSAEGRLEGLMKEFSLGLERPAVGHGLGTTPEAKTHILGRRQASHNLYAELLVELGLIGMFIFLRFLFKVYKGLAENNKRIAEHGSNTFYVNLNKAMTAVFWMYAVYSLNYWGLSQYYWYLFAGAVVVFHRLMQLNLVVPETSEATPVRTLRKNRFSNLVDLSGRR
;
A
#
# COMPACT_ATOMS: atom_id res chain seq x y z
N MET A 1 21.12 -57.22 17.52
CA MET A 1 19.74 -56.76 17.70
C MET A 1 19.61 -55.38 17.06
N SER A 2 18.55 -55.21 16.30
CA SER A 2 18.47 -54.42 15.06
C SER A 2 18.36 -52.90 15.24
N ASN A 3 19.16 -52.15 14.45
CA ASN A 3 18.98 -50.73 14.18
C ASN A 3 17.74 -50.54 13.29
N ALA A 4 16.62 -50.09 13.87
CA ALA A 4 15.46 -49.64 13.10
C ALA A 4 15.60 -48.14 12.80
N ALA A 5 16.35 -47.84 11.73
CA ALA A 5 16.24 -46.56 11.05
C ALA A 5 14.83 -46.45 10.45
N LEU A 6 14.01 -45.58 11.03
CA LEU A 6 12.73 -45.14 10.46
C LEU A 6 13.01 -44.50 9.10
N LYS A 7 12.84 -45.28 8.03
CA LYS A 7 12.62 -44.78 6.67
C LYS A 7 11.31 -44.00 6.66
N LEU A 8 11.39 -42.71 6.95
CA LEU A 8 10.41 -41.76 6.46
C LEU A 8 10.58 -41.72 4.94
N SER A 9 9.58 -42.26 4.25
CA SER A 9 9.47 -42.21 2.80
C SER A 9 9.53 -40.75 2.36
N SER A 10 10.40 -40.45 1.39
CA SER A 10 10.50 -39.12 0.79
C SER A 10 9.17 -38.60 0.25
N ALA A 11 8.19 -39.47 -0.02
CA ALA A 11 6.87 -39.09 -0.48
C ALA A 11 6.03 -38.33 0.58
N ASP A 12 6.17 -38.66 1.87
CA ASP A 12 5.35 -38.04 2.92
C ASP A 12 5.87 -36.64 3.30
N TYR A 13 7.14 -36.34 2.99
CA TYR A 13 7.72 -35.01 3.17
C TYR A 13 7.33 -34.02 2.04
N PHE A 14 6.87 -34.53 0.89
CA PHE A 14 6.48 -33.70 -0.26
C PHE A 14 5.02 -33.23 -0.22
N ASP A 15 4.17 -33.82 0.62
CA ASP A 15 2.74 -33.47 0.66
C ASP A 15 2.41 -32.28 1.59
N GLU A 16 3.32 -31.92 2.52
CA GLU A 16 3.17 -30.73 3.38
C GLU A 16 3.69 -29.42 2.75
N GLN A 17 4.33 -29.46 1.58
CA GLN A 17 4.87 -28.28 0.89
C GLN A 17 4.11 -27.97 -0.40
N GLY A 18 2.84 -27.56 -0.24
CA GLY A 18 1.94 -27.16 -1.34
C GLY A 18 2.31 -25.84 -2.04
N ALA A 19 3.58 -25.53 -2.27
CA ALA A 19 3.99 -24.47 -3.18
C ALA A 19 3.99 -25.02 -4.62
N SER A 20 2.80 -25.31 -5.16
CA SER A 20 2.66 -25.73 -6.56
C SER A 20 3.28 -24.65 -7.45
N ALA A 21 4.36 -25.01 -8.17
CA ALA A 21 5.03 -24.13 -9.12
C ALA A 21 3.99 -23.58 -10.11
N ARG A 22 3.62 -22.31 -9.97
CA ARG A 22 2.70 -21.65 -10.90
C ARG A 22 3.45 -21.41 -12.21
N PHE A 23 2.80 -21.69 -13.33
CA PHE A 23 3.32 -21.25 -14.62
C PHE A 23 3.28 -19.73 -14.70
N GLN A 24 4.32 -19.13 -15.27
CA GLN A 24 4.39 -17.68 -15.38
C GLN A 24 3.24 -17.13 -16.25
N ALA A 25 2.64 -16.04 -15.79
CA ALA A 25 1.68 -15.27 -16.57
C ALA A 25 2.35 -14.72 -17.83
N SER A 26 1.59 -14.50 -18.90
CA SER A 26 2.10 -13.88 -20.12
C SER A 26 2.76 -12.52 -19.82
N SER A 27 3.97 -12.31 -20.36
CA SER A 27 4.68 -11.02 -20.24
C SER A 27 3.88 -9.85 -20.81
N PHE A 28 3.03 -10.11 -21.82
CA PHE A 28 2.11 -9.10 -22.35
C PHE A 28 1.09 -8.65 -21.31
N THR A 29 0.42 -9.61 -20.64
CA THR A 29 -0.58 -9.30 -19.59
C THR A 29 0.07 -8.58 -18.40
N PHE A 30 1.28 -8.98 -18.01
CA PHE A 30 2.06 -8.26 -16.99
C PHE A 30 2.38 -6.83 -17.43
N GLY A 31 2.79 -6.62 -18.69
CA GLY A 31 3.02 -5.29 -19.25
C GLY A 31 1.77 -4.40 -19.21
N LEU A 32 0.60 -4.95 -19.54
CA LEU A 32 -0.68 -4.24 -19.41
C LEU A 32 -0.99 -3.87 -17.96
N PHE A 33 -0.70 -4.74 -17.01
CA PHE A 33 -0.87 -4.42 -15.59
C PHE A 33 0.05 -3.30 -15.12
N ILE A 34 1.32 -3.31 -15.53
CA ILE A 34 2.24 -2.20 -15.25
C ILE A 34 1.72 -0.89 -15.85
N PHE A 35 1.23 -0.91 -17.09
CA PHE A 35 0.62 0.26 -17.70
C PHE A 35 -0.67 0.70 -16.98
N TYR A 36 -1.49 -0.24 -16.51
CA TYR A 36 -2.67 0.04 -15.68
C TYR A 36 -2.30 0.76 -14.38
N LEU A 37 -1.20 0.39 -13.72
CA LEU A 37 -0.72 1.11 -12.53
C LEU A 37 -0.32 2.55 -12.87
N ILE A 38 0.39 2.75 -13.98
CA ILE A 38 0.81 4.08 -14.44
C ILE A 38 -0.43 4.93 -14.80
N ASP A 39 -1.34 4.39 -15.60
CA ASP A 39 -2.59 5.06 -16.00
C ASP A 39 -3.41 5.48 -14.79
N PHE A 40 -3.60 4.57 -13.83
CA PHE A 40 -4.38 4.83 -12.63
C PHE A 40 -3.70 5.84 -11.70
N PHE A 41 -2.46 5.60 -11.28
CA PHE A 41 -1.81 6.46 -10.28
C PHE A 41 -1.45 7.84 -10.81
N LEU A 42 -1.10 7.93 -12.10
CA LEU A 42 -0.83 9.22 -12.71
C LEU A 42 -2.10 9.85 -13.29
N HIS A 43 -3.28 9.24 -13.19
CA HIS A 43 -4.51 9.81 -13.75
C HIS A 43 -4.34 10.27 -15.21
N LEU A 44 -3.74 9.43 -16.07
CA LEU A 44 -3.40 9.81 -17.44
C LEU A 44 -4.64 10.26 -18.24
N SER A 45 -5.81 9.72 -17.91
CA SER A 45 -7.10 10.15 -18.46
C SER A 45 -7.42 11.64 -18.27
N GLN A 46 -6.90 12.27 -17.21
CA GLN A 46 -7.03 13.70 -16.93
C GLN A 46 -5.89 14.53 -17.53
N ARG A 47 -4.76 13.89 -17.85
CA ARG A 47 -3.57 14.57 -18.38
C ARG A 47 -3.52 14.65 -19.89
N ILE A 48 -4.05 13.63 -20.57
CA ILE A 48 -3.94 13.50 -22.02
C ILE A 48 -5.30 13.85 -22.65
N PRO A 49 -5.40 14.97 -23.40
CA PRO A 49 -6.63 15.35 -24.09
C PRO A 49 -7.19 14.22 -24.97
N GLY A 50 -8.49 13.97 -24.89
CA GLY A 50 -9.19 12.93 -25.66
C GLY A 50 -9.01 11.50 -25.13
N TYR A 51 -7.96 11.20 -24.35
CA TYR A 51 -7.70 9.86 -23.81
C TYR A 51 -8.79 9.41 -22.82
N GLY A 52 -9.25 10.33 -21.96
CA GLY A 52 -10.31 10.05 -20.98
C GLY A 52 -11.65 9.61 -21.59
N LEU A 53 -11.94 9.98 -22.85
CA LEU A 53 -13.17 9.58 -23.54
C LEU A 53 -13.27 8.07 -23.73
N LEU A 54 -12.13 7.38 -23.86
CA LEU A 54 -12.07 5.93 -24.02
C LEU A 54 -12.30 5.16 -22.70
N ARG A 55 -12.27 5.84 -21.55
CA ARG A 55 -12.25 5.22 -20.22
C ARG A 55 -11.13 4.16 -20.12
N PRO A 56 -9.87 4.55 -20.36
CA PRO A 56 -8.75 3.62 -20.56
C PRO A 56 -8.53 2.69 -19.37
N THR A 57 -8.64 3.19 -18.14
CA THR A 57 -8.51 2.39 -16.92
C THR A 57 -9.49 1.22 -16.87
N LEU A 58 -10.75 1.44 -17.30
CA LEU A 58 -11.78 0.41 -17.36
C LEU A 58 -11.49 -0.60 -18.46
N LEU A 59 -11.10 -0.13 -19.65
CA LEU A 59 -10.73 -1.00 -20.77
C LEU A 59 -9.52 -1.88 -20.42
N LEU A 60 -8.49 -1.31 -19.80
CA LEU A 60 -7.33 -2.06 -19.33
C LEU A 60 -7.72 -3.11 -18.30
N ALA A 61 -8.54 -2.75 -17.31
CA ALA A 61 -9.03 -3.70 -16.31
C ALA A 61 -9.79 -4.86 -16.97
N LEU A 62 -10.66 -4.58 -17.94
CA LEU A 62 -11.42 -5.59 -18.68
C LEU A 62 -10.50 -6.51 -19.51
N ILE A 63 -9.55 -5.94 -20.26
CA ILE A 63 -8.60 -6.71 -21.08
C ILE A 63 -7.73 -7.60 -20.18
N ILE A 64 -7.24 -7.09 -19.05
CA ILE A 64 -6.47 -7.88 -18.09
C ILE A 64 -7.34 -8.99 -17.50
N ALA A 65 -8.57 -8.70 -17.11
CA ALA A 65 -9.49 -9.71 -16.55
C ALA A 65 -9.80 -10.84 -17.56
N ILE A 66 -10.09 -10.50 -18.83
CA ILE A 66 -10.29 -11.48 -19.91
C ILE A 66 -9.01 -12.31 -20.12
N SER A 67 -7.85 -11.65 -20.16
CA SER A 67 -6.56 -12.31 -20.33
C SER A 67 -6.23 -13.28 -19.17
N LEU A 68 -6.59 -12.92 -17.94
CA LEU A 68 -6.46 -13.77 -16.76
C LEU A 68 -7.41 -14.98 -16.83
N PHE A 69 -8.65 -14.78 -17.29
CA PHE A 69 -9.63 -15.86 -17.45
C PHE A 69 -9.21 -16.88 -18.51
N ILE A 70 -8.64 -16.43 -19.63
CA ILE A 70 -8.08 -17.29 -20.68
C ILE A 70 -6.90 -18.11 -20.12
N GLN A 71 -6.09 -17.51 -19.25
CA GLN A 71 -4.91 -18.16 -18.65
C GLN A 71 -5.21 -18.89 -17.33
N ARG A 72 -6.48 -19.09 -16.96
CA ARG A 72 -6.89 -19.61 -15.63
C ARG A 72 -6.19 -20.90 -15.20
N GLU A 73 -5.86 -21.76 -16.16
CA GLU A 73 -5.20 -23.04 -15.90
C GLU A 73 -3.78 -22.88 -15.33
N LYS A 74 -3.10 -21.76 -15.62
CA LYS A 74 -1.76 -21.46 -15.12
C LYS A 74 -1.73 -21.10 -13.63
N PHE A 75 -2.86 -20.72 -13.05
CA PHE A 75 -2.94 -20.15 -11.72
C PHE A 75 -3.38 -21.14 -10.63
N ARG A 76 -3.32 -22.45 -10.87
CA ARG A 76 -3.76 -23.45 -9.87
C ARG A 76 -3.10 -23.25 -8.50
N GLY A 77 -3.87 -23.45 -7.44
CA GLY A 77 -3.41 -23.34 -6.05
C GLY A 77 -3.35 -21.91 -5.48
N TRP A 78 -3.66 -20.87 -6.27
CA TRP A 78 -3.50 -19.50 -5.80
C TRP A 78 -4.43 -19.06 -4.67
N SER A 79 -5.60 -19.70 -4.58
CA SER A 79 -6.61 -19.45 -3.57
C SER A 79 -6.30 -20.06 -2.20
N LYS A 80 -5.28 -20.92 -2.09
CA LYS A 80 -4.90 -21.59 -0.84
C LYS A 80 -4.18 -20.65 0.15
N ASP A 81 -3.72 -19.50 -0.31
CA ASP A 81 -3.03 -18.53 0.55
C ASP A 81 -4.00 -17.99 1.64
N PRO A 82 -3.60 -17.94 2.93
CA PRO A 82 -4.47 -17.51 4.02
C PRO A 82 -5.02 -16.10 3.89
N ILE A 83 -4.29 -15.17 3.25
CA ILE A 83 -4.71 -13.79 3.01
C ILE A 83 -5.75 -13.76 1.87
N VAL A 84 -5.53 -14.56 0.82
CA VAL A 84 -6.49 -14.70 -0.29
C VAL A 84 -7.80 -15.30 0.24
N ALA A 85 -7.72 -16.34 1.07
CA ALA A 85 -8.88 -16.97 1.68
C ALA A 85 -9.68 -16.01 2.57
N SER A 86 -9.02 -15.18 3.41
CA SER A 86 -9.73 -14.19 4.23
C SER A 86 -10.40 -13.09 3.40
N LEU A 87 -9.79 -12.68 2.27
CA LEU A 87 -10.45 -11.77 1.33
C LEU A 87 -11.69 -12.42 0.69
N PHE A 88 -11.63 -13.69 0.30
CA PHE A 88 -12.80 -14.39 -0.22
C PHE A 88 -13.94 -14.48 0.80
N VAL A 89 -13.62 -14.68 2.10
CA VAL A 89 -14.62 -14.63 3.17
C VAL A 89 -15.29 -13.25 3.22
N LEU A 90 -14.53 -12.16 3.08
CA LEU A 90 -15.09 -10.81 3.00
C LEU A 90 -16.01 -10.64 1.77
N LEU A 91 -15.60 -11.13 0.61
CA LEU A 91 -16.40 -11.02 -0.62
C LEU A 91 -17.70 -11.84 -0.54
N ILE A 92 -17.64 -13.05 0.01
CA ILE A 92 -18.82 -13.89 0.25
C ILE A 92 -19.75 -13.20 1.25
N TYR A 93 -19.19 -12.65 2.33
CA TYR A 93 -19.94 -11.89 3.31
C TYR A 93 -20.69 -10.72 2.67
N LEU A 94 -20.01 -9.89 1.88
CA LEU A 94 -20.63 -8.74 1.19
C LEU A 94 -21.77 -9.17 0.24
N ALA A 95 -21.62 -10.30 -0.45
CA ALA A 95 -22.66 -10.82 -1.33
C ALA A 95 -23.88 -11.35 -0.55
N VAL A 96 -23.64 -12.07 0.55
CA VAL A 96 -24.69 -12.66 1.40
C VAL A 96 -25.40 -11.60 2.25
N SER A 97 -24.66 -10.57 2.70
CA SER A 97 -25.21 -9.50 3.52
C SER A 97 -25.98 -8.47 2.70
N LEU A 98 -25.71 -8.35 1.39
CA LEU A 98 -26.34 -7.36 0.50
C LEU A 98 -27.87 -7.25 0.64
N PRO A 99 -28.68 -8.33 0.64
CA PRO A 99 -30.13 -8.20 0.82
C PRO A 99 -30.56 -7.76 2.23
N LEU A 100 -29.65 -7.78 3.20
CA LEU A 100 -29.91 -7.49 4.62
C LEU A 100 -29.48 -6.08 5.05
N VAL A 101 -28.67 -5.39 4.22
CA VAL A 101 -28.20 -4.03 4.53
C VAL A 101 -29.34 -3.01 4.34
N GLU A 102 -29.16 -1.82 4.90
CA GLU A 102 -30.20 -0.79 4.86
C GLU A 102 -30.47 -0.23 3.45
N TRP A 103 -29.40 0.05 2.68
CA TRP A 103 -29.53 0.63 1.35
C TRP A 103 -28.88 -0.24 0.24
N PRO A 104 -29.45 -1.41 -0.07
CA PRO A 104 -28.90 -2.31 -1.10
C PRO A 104 -28.85 -1.65 -2.49
N GLY A 105 -29.83 -0.81 -2.80
CA GLY A 105 -29.88 -0.05 -4.05
C GLY A 105 -28.71 0.92 -4.21
N SER A 106 -28.35 1.64 -3.14
CA SER A 106 -27.21 2.55 -3.12
C SER A 106 -25.88 1.78 -3.25
N VAL A 107 -25.77 0.64 -2.58
CA VAL A 107 -24.59 -0.25 -2.70
C VAL A 107 -24.36 -0.64 -4.16
N VAL A 108 -25.36 -1.22 -4.83
CA VAL A 108 -25.21 -1.75 -6.18
C VAL A 108 -25.00 -0.64 -7.21
N LYS A 109 -25.77 0.45 -7.11
CA LYS A 109 -25.78 1.51 -8.13
C LYS A 109 -24.57 2.44 -8.03
N ASN A 110 -24.17 2.80 -6.80
CA ASN A 110 -23.23 3.90 -6.58
C ASN A 110 -21.88 3.44 -6.06
N ASN A 111 -21.83 2.42 -5.20
CA ASN A 111 -20.63 2.14 -4.39
C ASN A 111 -19.86 0.89 -4.84
N LEU A 112 -20.54 -0.08 -5.46
CA LEU A 112 -19.93 -1.34 -5.86
C LEU A 112 -18.79 -1.14 -6.88
N SER A 113 -18.91 -0.15 -7.77
CA SER A 113 -17.89 0.17 -8.77
C SER A 113 -16.54 0.52 -8.14
N ASP A 114 -16.55 1.36 -7.09
CA ASP A 114 -15.31 1.80 -6.43
C ASP A 114 -14.67 0.67 -5.62
N PHE A 115 -15.48 -0.16 -4.97
CA PHE A 115 -14.99 -1.36 -4.32
C PHE A 115 -14.39 -2.37 -5.31
N ILE A 116 -15.04 -2.60 -6.46
CA ILE A 116 -14.51 -3.47 -7.53
C ILE A 116 -13.15 -2.94 -8.02
N LYS A 117 -13.03 -1.63 -8.25
CA LYS A 117 -11.75 -1.01 -8.63
C LYS A 117 -10.68 -1.29 -7.56
N ALA A 118 -11.02 -1.15 -6.28
CA ALA A 118 -10.10 -1.38 -5.18
C ALA A 118 -9.61 -2.84 -5.09
N ILE A 119 -10.51 -3.83 -5.13
CA ILE A 119 -10.14 -5.25 -5.04
C ILE A 119 -9.39 -5.76 -6.28
N THR A 120 -9.58 -5.12 -7.43
CA THR A 120 -8.89 -5.47 -8.68
C THR A 120 -7.37 -5.37 -8.52
N PHE A 121 -6.87 -4.39 -7.76
CA PHE A 121 -5.45 -4.28 -7.44
C PHE A 121 -4.92 -5.50 -6.70
N PHE A 122 -5.69 -6.11 -5.80
CA PHE A 122 -5.29 -7.33 -5.09
C PHE A 122 -5.11 -8.47 -6.09
N PHE A 123 -6.15 -8.76 -6.88
CA PHE A 123 -6.13 -9.90 -7.80
C PHE A 123 -5.08 -9.75 -8.90
N PHE A 124 -4.95 -8.57 -9.50
CA PHE A 124 -3.95 -8.33 -10.53
C PHE A 124 -2.54 -8.49 -9.97
N THR A 125 -2.26 -7.97 -8.77
CA THR A 125 -0.95 -8.14 -8.13
C THR A 125 -0.64 -9.61 -7.85
N VAL A 126 -1.56 -10.34 -7.21
CA VAL A 126 -1.35 -11.75 -6.81
C VAL A 126 -1.13 -12.67 -8.01
N LEU A 127 -1.82 -12.42 -9.13
CA LEU A 127 -1.81 -13.28 -10.30
C LEU A 127 -0.72 -12.92 -11.32
N LEU A 128 -0.36 -11.64 -11.46
CA LEU A 128 0.55 -11.18 -12.52
C LEU A 128 1.98 -10.94 -12.04
N VAL A 129 2.18 -10.64 -10.74
CA VAL A 129 3.51 -10.51 -10.17
C VAL A 129 3.94 -11.88 -9.64
N ASP A 130 4.72 -12.62 -10.43
CA ASP A 130 5.02 -14.05 -10.20
C ASP A 130 6.52 -14.39 -10.14
N SER A 131 7.40 -13.39 -10.21
CA SER A 131 8.86 -13.57 -10.15
C SER A 131 9.55 -12.39 -9.46
N ASP A 132 10.76 -12.61 -8.97
CA ASP A 132 11.64 -11.57 -8.43
C ASP A 132 11.76 -10.34 -9.31
N ARG A 133 11.96 -10.56 -10.62
CA ARG A 133 12.06 -9.48 -11.60
C ARG A 133 10.77 -8.67 -11.68
N ARG A 134 9.62 -9.34 -11.73
CA ARG A 134 8.32 -8.66 -11.81
C ARG A 134 7.97 -7.94 -10.52
N LEU A 135 8.33 -8.47 -9.35
CA LEU A 135 8.18 -7.79 -8.06
C LEU A 135 9.00 -6.50 -8.01
N LYS A 136 10.27 -6.54 -8.44
CA LYS A 136 11.12 -5.35 -8.52
C LYS A 136 10.58 -4.29 -9.48
N ILE A 137 10.10 -4.70 -10.67
CA ILE A 137 9.47 -3.78 -11.63
C ILE A 137 8.20 -3.17 -11.04
N PHE A 138 7.32 -3.99 -10.45
CA PHE A 138 6.11 -3.53 -9.79
C PHE A 138 6.40 -2.49 -8.70
N LEU A 139 7.35 -2.77 -7.81
CA LEU A 139 7.75 -1.84 -6.75
C LEU A 139 8.35 -0.55 -7.32
N LEU A 140 9.24 -0.65 -8.32
CA LEU A 140 9.84 0.51 -8.98
C LEU A 140 8.77 1.42 -9.59
N VAL A 141 7.81 0.84 -10.31
CA VAL A 141 6.71 1.58 -10.94
C VAL A 141 5.79 2.19 -9.89
N PHE A 142 5.41 1.43 -8.87
CA PHE A 142 4.55 1.92 -7.79
C PHE A 142 5.19 3.12 -7.06
N ILE A 143 6.45 2.97 -6.62
CA ILE A 143 7.20 4.03 -5.93
C ILE A 143 7.42 5.22 -6.86
N GLY A 144 7.80 4.97 -8.12
CA GLY A 144 7.98 6.03 -9.12
C GLY A 144 6.72 6.85 -9.36
N CYS A 145 5.55 6.20 -9.43
CA CYS A 145 4.28 6.89 -9.52
C CYS A 145 4.03 7.75 -8.27
N GLN A 146 4.25 7.22 -7.06
CA GLN A 146 4.07 8.02 -5.85
C GLN A 146 5.01 9.23 -5.81
N LEU A 147 6.26 9.09 -6.26
CA LEU A 147 7.20 10.20 -6.35
C LEU A 147 6.70 11.29 -7.32
N ILE A 148 6.16 10.93 -8.48
CA ILE A 148 5.60 11.90 -9.42
C ILE A 148 4.42 12.64 -8.78
N ARG A 149 3.52 11.92 -8.12
CA ARG A 149 2.35 12.51 -7.42
C ARG A 149 2.74 13.47 -6.29
N VAL A 150 3.93 13.30 -5.71
CA VAL A 150 4.47 14.22 -4.68
C VAL A 150 5.19 15.41 -5.31
N PHE A 151 6.06 15.16 -6.29
CA PHE A 151 6.92 16.19 -6.84
C PHE A 151 6.21 17.14 -7.79
N GLU A 152 5.17 16.69 -8.49
CA GLU A 152 4.42 17.57 -9.38
C GLU A 152 3.73 18.73 -8.64
N PRO A 153 2.85 18.50 -7.64
CA PRO A 153 2.24 19.62 -6.92
C PRO A 153 3.28 20.45 -6.16
N LEU A 154 4.36 19.83 -5.66
CA LEU A 154 5.46 20.56 -5.03
C LEU A 154 6.16 21.49 -6.02
N PHE A 155 6.42 21.02 -7.24
CA PHE A 155 7.02 21.83 -8.30
C PHE A 155 6.12 23.02 -8.62
N LEU A 156 4.82 22.79 -8.85
CA LEU A 156 3.84 23.85 -9.08
C LEU A 156 3.75 24.83 -7.91
N ASN A 157 3.87 24.36 -6.66
CA ASN A 157 3.90 25.23 -5.49
C ASN A 157 5.11 26.18 -5.54
N LEU A 158 6.30 25.64 -5.84
CA LEU A 158 7.54 26.40 -5.87
C LEU A 158 7.65 27.35 -7.07
N THR A 159 7.05 27.01 -8.21
CA THR A 159 7.15 27.82 -9.44
C THR A 159 5.97 28.76 -9.65
N GLU A 160 4.77 28.37 -9.23
CA GLU A 160 3.51 29.07 -9.54
C GLU A 160 2.72 29.46 -8.28
N GLY A 161 3.18 29.10 -7.08
CA GLY A 161 2.45 29.36 -5.83
C GLY A 161 1.21 28.46 -5.65
N TYR A 162 1.15 27.34 -6.38
CA TYR A 162 0.02 26.40 -6.30
C TYR A 162 -0.10 25.74 -4.92
N TRP A 163 -1.30 25.76 -4.35
CA TRP A 163 -1.64 25.00 -3.15
C TRP A 163 -2.67 23.91 -3.42
N GLY A 164 -3.69 24.22 -4.23
CA GLY A 164 -4.74 23.28 -4.63
C GLY A 164 -5.83 23.02 -3.58
N SER A 165 -5.61 23.37 -2.31
CA SER A 165 -6.66 23.29 -1.28
C SER A 165 -6.45 24.29 -0.15
N SER A 166 -7.50 24.53 0.65
CA SER A 166 -7.47 25.36 1.85
C SER A 166 -8.32 24.75 2.96
N THR A 167 -8.06 25.16 4.21
CA THR A 167 -8.86 24.76 5.37
C THR A 167 -9.27 25.99 6.16
N TYR A 168 -10.50 26.00 6.65
CA TYR A 168 -10.99 27.06 7.53
C TYR A 168 -10.33 26.93 8.91
N LEU A 169 -9.81 28.04 9.43
CA LEU A 169 -9.16 28.11 10.75
C LEU A 169 -10.08 28.64 11.86
N GLY A 170 -11.25 29.19 11.51
CA GLY A 170 -12.07 29.97 12.44
C GLY A 170 -11.91 31.47 12.19
N GLY A 171 -12.85 32.29 12.67
CA GLY A 171 -12.73 33.76 12.60
C GLY A 171 -12.79 34.38 11.19
N GLY A 172 -12.99 33.60 10.13
CA GLY A 172 -12.94 34.08 8.74
C GLY A 172 -11.63 33.75 8.02
N GLU A 173 -10.65 33.17 8.72
CA GLU A 173 -9.32 32.88 8.18
C GLU A 173 -9.22 31.48 7.55
N PHE A 174 -8.35 31.36 6.54
CA PHE A 174 -8.12 30.13 5.80
C PHE A 174 -6.63 29.87 5.65
N SER A 175 -6.19 28.65 5.98
CA SER A 175 -4.83 28.19 5.71
C SER A 175 -4.75 27.47 4.39
N GLN A 176 -3.80 27.86 3.54
CA GLN A 176 -3.50 27.18 2.28
C GLN A 176 -2.76 25.86 2.55
N ARG A 177 -3.12 24.81 1.82
CA ARG A 177 -2.59 23.45 2.04
C ARG A 177 -2.27 22.78 0.72
N LEU A 178 -1.08 22.21 0.64
CA LEU A 178 -0.64 21.52 -0.56
C LEU A 178 -1.47 20.25 -0.76
N SER A 179 -2.18 20.18 -1.88
CA SER A 179 -2.94 19.02 -2.34
C SER A 179 -2.28 18.40 -3.58
N GLY A 180 -2.87 17.33 -4.13
CA GLY A 180 -2.42 16.78 -5.40
C GLY A 180 -2.52 17.81 -6.53
N ALA A 181 -1.77 17.58 -7.61
CA ALA A 181 -1.75 18.47 -8.77
C ALA A 181 -3.13 18.53 -9.46
N PRO A 182 -3.39 19.51 -10.35
CA PRO A 182 -4.69 19.65 -11.03
C PRO A 182 -5.20 18.37 -11.71
N SER A 183 -4.29 17.53 -12.22
CA SER A 183 -4.64 16.26 -12.86
C SER A 183 -4.71 15.06 -11.91
N ASP A 184 -4.23 15.18 -10.67
CA ASP A 184 -4.29 14.15 -9.61
C ASP A 184 -5.08 14.74 -8.43
N VAL A 185 -6.41 14.76 -8.56
CA VAL A 185 -7.31 15.43 -7.62
C VAL A 185 -7.43 14.64 -6.33
N ILE A 186 -6.41 14.80 -5.47
CA ILE A 186 -6.37 14.28 -4.11
C ILE A 186 -6.26 15.41 -3.10
N ASN A 187 -6.89 15.26 -1.95
CA ASN A 187 -6.85 16.29 -0.91
C ASN A 187 -5.49 16.30 -0.17
N PRO A 188 -5.18 17.34 0.64
CA PRO A 188 -3.90 17.41 1.35
C PRO A 188 -3.63 16.24 2.32
N ASN A 189 -4.67 15.64 2.91
CA ASN A 189 -4.48 14.46 3.74
C ASN A 189 -4.10 13.25 2.88
N GLU A 190 -4.74 13.07 1.73
CA GLU A 190 -4.40 12.02 0.77
C GLU A 190 -2.98 12.18 0.21
N LEU A 191 -2.56 13.41 -0.11
CA LEU A 191 -1.17 13.67 -0.50
C LEU A 191 -0.21 13.31 0.64
N GLY A 192 -0.55 13.68 1.88
CA GLY A 192 0.20 13.26 3.06
C GLY A 192 0.32 11.74 3.18
N PHE A 193 -0.76 11.00 2.92
CA PHE A 193 -0.77 9.53 2.88
C PHE A 193 0.17 8.96 1.80
N VAL A 194 0.13 9.52 0.59
CA VAL A 194 1.03 9.12 -0.52
C VAL A 194 2.49 9.31 -0.12
N ILE A 195 2.83 10.45 0.51
CA ILE A 195 4.18 10.74 0.99
C ILE A 195 4.64 9.70 2.00
N VAL A 196 3.87 9.47 3.08
CA VAL A 196 4.30 8.54 4.13
C VAL A 196 4.28 7.08 3.69
N THR A 197 3.53 6.74 2.64
CA THR A 197 3.59 5.42 1.97
C THR A 197 4.93 5.20 1.28
N ALA A 198 5.47 6.21 0.59
CA ALA A 198 6.70 6.08 -0.18
C ALA A 198 7.95 6.00 0.72
N ILE A 199 7.96 6.71 1.85
CA ILE A 199 9.15 6.87 2.71
C ILE A 199 9.76 5.53 3.17
N PRO A 200 9.01 4.53 3.70
CA PRO A 200 9.60 3.26 4.10
C PRO A 200 10.30 2.55 2.94
N PHE A 201 9.68 2.51 1.76
CA PHE A 201 10.29 1.88 0.59
C PHE A 201 11.56 2.61 0.14
N LEU A 202 11.53 3.94 0.10
CA LEU A 202 12.71 4.75 -0.25
C LEU A 202 13.84 4.51 0.75
N HIS A 203 13.55 4.54 2.06
CA HIS A 203 14.55 4.35 3.10
C HIS A 203 15.18 2.97 3.02
N TYR A 204 14.38 1.91 3.13
CA TYR A 204 14.91 0.56 3.24
C TYR A 204 15.48 0.02 1.93
N LEU A 205 14.94 0.39 0.77
CA LEU A 205 15.42 -0.12 -0.52
C LEU A 205 16.59 0.68 -1.08
N LEU A 206 16.73 1.98 -0.80
CA LEU A 206 17.82 2.79 -1.34
C LEU A 206 19.03 2.89 -0.39
N TRP A 207 18.81 3.06 0.91
CA TRP A 207 19.91 3.31 1.86
C TRP A 207 20.93 2.16 1.91
N SER A 208 20.44 0.93 1.80
CA SER A 208 21.26 -0.29 1.83
C SER A 208 21.93 -0.63 0.50
N SER A 209 21.50 -0.04 -0.61
CA SER A 209 21.81 -0.53 -1.97
C SER A 209 23.09 0.06 -2.59
N GLY A 210 23.87 0.78 -1.80
CA GLY A 210 25.18 1.34 -2.20
C GLY A 210 25.22 2.87 -2.23
N PRO A 211 26.38 3.48 -2.50
CA PRO A 211 26.58 4.93 -2.36
C PRO A 211 25.72 5.76 -3.33
N LYS A 212 25.54 5.31 -4.58
CA LYS A 212 24.68 6.00 -5.56
C LYS A 212 23.22 6.02 -5.13
N ALA A 213 22.71 4.90 -4.62
CA ALA A 213 21.34 4.81 -4.11
C ALA A 213 21.15 5.64 -2.83
N ARG A 214 22.16 5.69 -1.94
CA ARG A 214 22.15 6.60 -0.79
C ARG A 214 22.13 8.07 -1.20
N LEU A 215 22.91 8.45 -2.21
CA LEU A 215 22.87 9.82 -2.74
C LEU A 215 21.48 10.14 -3.27
N LEU A 216 20.87 9.24 -4.07
CA LEU A 216 19.49 9.40 -4.54
C LEU A 216 18.51 9.55 -3.37
N TYR A 217 18.61 8.73 -2.33
CA TYR A 217 17.80 8.87 -1.12
C TYR A 217 17.96 10.24 -0.45
N LEU A 218 19.20 10.71 -0.28
CA LEU A 218 19.49 12.02 0.31
C LEU A 218 18.98 13.19 -0.54
N LEU A 219 18.88 13.03 -1.86
CA LEU A 219 18.30 14.02 -2.76
C LEU A 219 16.76 14.00 -2.74
N LEU A 220 16.15 12.82 -2.61
CA LEU A 220 14.69 12.67 -2.64
C LEU A 220 14.03 13.03 -1.30
N MET A 221 14.66 12.72 -0.17
CA MET A 221 14.00 12.87 1.14
C MET A 221 13.68 14.32 1.53
N PRO A 222 14.59 15.31 1.38
CA PRO A 222 14.28 16.69 1.76
C PRO A 222 13.04 17.29 1.06
N PRO A 223 12.90 17.24 -0.28
CA PRO A 223 11.70 17.76 -0.94
C PRO A 223 10.42 17.00 -0.58
N ILE A 224 10.49 15.68 -0.34
CA ILE A 224 9.34 14.89 0.10
C ILE A 224 8.87 15.31 1.51
N LEU A 225 9.81 15.50 2.44
CA LEU A 225 9.50 15.97 3.79
C LEU A 225 9.00 17.41 3.78
N TYR A 226 9.54 18.26 2.91
CA TYR A 226 9.04 19.62 2.72
C TYR A 226 7.60 19.63 2.18
N ALA A 227 7.30 18.83 1.15
CA ALA A 227 5.92 18.66 0.68
C ALA A 227 4.98 18.19 1.80
N LEU A 228 5.44 17.28 2.68
CA LEU A 228 4.66 16.82 3.83
C LEU A 228 4.29 17.97 4.77
N ILE A 229 5.25 18.87 5.07
CA ILE A 229 5.01 20.07 5.88
C ILE A 229 3.89 20.91 5.24
N LEU A 230 3.99 21.18 3.94
CA LEU A 230 3.02 21.99 3.19
C LEU A 230 1.61 21.37 3.14
N THR A 231 1.49 20.04 3.24
CA THR A 231 0.16 19.39 3.31
C THR A 231 -0.60 19.73 4.60
N GLN A 232 0.11 20.12 5.67
CA GLN A 232 -0.44 20.29 7.01
C GLN A 232 -1.25 19.07 7.50
N SER A 233 -0.93 17.86 7.05
CA SER A 233 -1.66 16.65 7.44
C SER A 233 -1.17 16.12 8.79
N ARG A 234 -1.96 16.36 9.84
CA ARG A 234 -1.72 15.83 11.19
C ARG A 234 -1.65 14.29 11.21
N GLY A 235 -2.54 13.63 10.47
CA GLY A 235 -2.55 12.17 10.34
C GLY A 235 -1.27 11.66 9.67
N ALA A 236 -0.77 12.37 8.67
CA ALA A 236 0.49 12.02 8.01
C ALA A 236 1.71 12.27 8.89
N PHE A 237 1.70 13.31 9.71
CA PHE A 237 2.74 13.51 10.71
C PHE A 237 2.79 12.36 11.73
N LEU A 238 1.65 11.95 12.30
CA LEU A 238 1.59 10.81 13.22
C LEU A 238 2.07 9.50 12.54
N ALA A 239 1.67 9.27 11.30
CA ALA A 239 2.11 8.12 10.52
C ALA A 239 3.61 8.16 10.18
N LEU A 240 4.18 9.35 9.95
CA LEU A 240 5.62 9.53 9.80
C LEU A 240 6.36 9.14 11.09
N LEU A 241 5.82 9.48 12.27
CA LEU A 241 6.41 9.06 13.54
C LEU A 241 6.42 7.54 13.70
N VAL A 242 5.38 6.85 13.23
CA VAL A 242 5.36 5.37 13.18
C VAL A 242 6.50 4.85 12.30
N VAL A 243 6.66 5.40 11.09
CA VAL A 243 7.76 5.01 10.19
C VAL A 243 9.12 5.31 10.83
N ALA A 244 9.30 6.48 11.42
CA ALA A 244 10.53 6.87 12.11
C ALA A 244 10.85 5.95 13.29
N PHE A 245 9.83 5.49 14.02
CA PHE A 245 10.00 4.50 15.09
C PHE A 245 10.53 3.17 14.55
N PHE A 246 10.03 2.66 13.42
CA PHE A 246 10.56 1.43 12.81
C PHE A 246 12.01 1.59 12.36
N VAL A 247 12.33 2.71 11.70
CA VAL A 247 13.71 3.04 11.30
C VAL A 247 14.63 3.13 12.52
N PHE A 248 14.17 3.78 13.60
CA PHE A 248 14.92 3.91 14.85
C PHE A 248 15.13 2.55 15.55
N LYS A 249 14.07 1.75 15.64
CA LYS A 249 14.08 0.41 16.27
C LYS A 249 15.11 -0.51 15.62
N GLU A 250 15.24 -0.46 14.30
CA GLU A 250 16.08 -1.37 13.52
C GLU A 250 17.51 -0.87 13.30
N SER A 251 17.79 0.39 13.64
CA SER A 251 19.12 0.99 13.44
C SER A 251 20.07 0.68 14.60
N SER A 252 21.32 0.39 14.26
CA SER A 252 22.43 0.31 15.24
C SER A 252 22.94 1.69 15.65
N ARG A 253 22.64 2.75 14.89
CA ARG A 253 23.14 4.12 15.09
C ARG A 253 22.07 5.04 15.68
N LYS A 254 21.49 4.63 16.81
CA LYS A 254 20.36 5.33 17.46
C LYS A 254 20.67 6.79 17.77
N PHE A 255 21.86 7.08 18.31
CA PHE A 255 22.27 8.44 18.64
C PHE A 255 22.32 9.35 17.40
N SER A 256 22.94 8.88 16.31
CA SER A 256 22.97 9.64 15.05
C SER A 256 21.57 9.91 14.49
N LEU A 257 20.65 8.94 14.60
CA LEU A 257 19.26 9.15 14.18
C LEU A 257 18.54 10.18 15.04
N ILE A 258 18.79 10.22 16.35
CA ILE A 258 18.23 11.26 17.24
C ILE A 258 18.74 12.63 16.81
N VAL A 259 20.05 12.78 16.60
CA VAL A 259 20.65 14.05 16.14
C VAL A 259 20.03 14.48 14.80
N ILE A 260 19.93 13.58 13.83
CA ILE A 260 19.30 13.88 12.53
C ILE A 260 17.83 14.25 12.71
N ALA A 261 17.07 13.53 13.53
CA ALA A 261 15.67 13.83 13.79
C ALA A 261 15.49 15.22 14.42
N VAL A 262 16.35 15.60 15.37
CA VAL A 262 16.34 16.95 15.96
C VAL A 262 16.66 18.01 14.91
N LEU A 263 17.70 17.82 14.10
CA LEU A 263 18.06 18.76 13.04
C LEU A 263 16.94 18.92 12.00
N VAL A 264 16.30 17.82 11.59
CA VAL A 264 15.17 17.84 10.66
C VAL A 264 13.95 18.53 11.29
N ALA A 265 13.67 18.28 12.57
CA ALA A 265 12.58 18.96 13.28
C ALA A 265 12.83 20.47 13.41
N MET A 266 14.06 20.88 13.75
CA MET A 266 14.45 22.29 13.81
C MET A 266 14.35 22.97 12.44
N ALA A 267 14.88 22.35 11.39
CA ALA A 267 14.79 22.87 10.03
C ALA A 267 13.33 22.97 9.56
N GLY A 268 12.52 21.94 9.83
CA GLY A 268 11.10 21.95 9.53
C GLY A 268 10.37 23.07 10.26
N TRP A 269 10.65 23.27 11.55
CA TRP A 269 10.05 24.33 12.35
C TRP A 269 10.36 25.74 11.83
N GLN A 270 11.60 25.96 11.36
CA GLN A 270 12.02 27.26 10.82
C GLN A 270 11.33 27.61 9.49
N VAL A 271 10.99 26.61 8.69
CA VAL A 271 10.34 26.81 7.38
C VAL A 271 8.82 26.88 7.51
N MET A 272 8.24 26.42 8.62
CA MET A 272 6.80 26.48 8.86
C MET A 272 6.29 27.91 9.13
N THR A 273 5.13 28.24 8.57
CA THR A 273 4.37 29.44 8.96
C THR A 273 3.73 29.27 10.33
N ASP A 274 3.30 30.36 10.96
CA ASP A 274 2.72 30.29 12.31
C ASP A 274 1.40 29.48 12.33
N GLU A 275 0.58 29.58 11.29
CA GLU A 275 -0.59 28.72 11.11
C GLU A 275 -0.23 27.23 11.02
N GLN A 276 0.85 26.89 10.30
CA GLN A 276 1.34 25.52 10.17
C GLN A 276 1.80 24.99 11.52
N LYS A 277 2.54 25.80 12.29
CA LYS A 277 2.99 25.47 13.66
C LYS A 277 1.82 25.24 14.60
N ASP A 278 0.84 26.16 14.65
CA ASP A 278 -0.33 26.07 15.53
C ASP A 278 -1.13 24.79 15.26
N ARG A 279 -1.28 24.42 13.98
CA ARG A 279 -1.97 23.19 13.60
C ARG A 279 -1.24 21.93 14.08
N TYR A 280 0.09 21.89 14.09
CA TYR A 280 0.82 20.76 14.70
C TYR A 280 0.82 20.81 16.23
N LEU A 281 0.90 22.00 16.85
CA LEU A 281 0.77 22.19 18.31
C LEU A 281 -0.61 21.75 18.83
N SER A 282 -1.66 21.85 18.00
CA SER A 282 -3.00 21.31 18.32
C SER A 282 -3.05 19.80 18.54
N LEU A 283 -1.99 19.05 18.18
CA LEU A 283 -1.87 17.63 18.49
C LEU A 283 -1.49 17.36 19.94
N VAL A 284 -0.77 18.30 20.57
CA VAL A 284 -0.29 18.19 21.95
C VAL A 284 -1.05 19.10 22.92
N GLY A 285 -2.16 19.68 22.47
CA GLY A 285 -3.02 20.55 23.29
C GLY A 285 -2.40 21.91 23.63
N GLN A 286 -1.46 22.39 22.80
CA GLN A 286 -0.75 23.66 23.00
C GLN A 286 -1.12 24.73 21.96
N SER A 287 -2.27 24.60 21.28
CA SER A 287 -2.71 25.54 20.24
C SER A 287 -3.42 26.76 20.84
N GLU A 288 -2.92 27.97 20.60
CA GLU A 288 -3.51 29.19 21.19
C GLU A 288 -4.96 29.44 20.75
N THR A 289 -5.36 28.92 19.59
CA THR A 289 -6.69 29.11 18.99
C THR A 289 -7.71 28.03 19.35
N SER A 290 -7.31 26.89 19.91
CA SER A 290 -8.11 25.65 19.83
C SER A 290 -8.09 24.75 21.09
N ASN A 291 -7.67 25.26 22.25
CA ASN A 291 -7.36 24.45 23.44
C ASN A 291 -8.55 23.84 24.23
N ALA A 292 -9.81 24.09 23.86
CA ALA A 292 -10.97 23.42 24.47
C ALA A 292 -11.82 22.61 23.46
N THR A 293 -11.95 23.09 22.22
CA THR A 293 -12.96 22.55 21.29
C THR A 293 -12.48 21.36 20.45
N SER A 294 -11.17 21.09 20.34
CA SER A 294 -10.67 20.14 19.33
C SER A 294 -10.40 18.72 19.78
N ALA A 295 -10.04 18.47 21.04
CA ALA A 295 -9.85 17.11 21.55
C ALA A 295 -11.21 16.47 21.91
N GLU A 296 -12.04 17.23 22.63
CA GLU A 296 -13.38 16.82 23.05
C GLU A 296 -14.31 16.67 21.84
N GLY A 297 -14.30 17.61 20.89
CA GLY A 297 -15.06 17.51 19.64
C GLY A 297 -14.62 16.36 18.72
N ARG A 298 -13.35 15.94 18.77
CA ARG A 298 -12.87 14.73 18.03
C ARG A 298 -13.35 13.45 18.70
N LEU A 299 -13.27 13.38 20.03
CA LEU A 299 -13.77 12.24 20.78
C LEU A 299 -15.28 12.08 20.60
N GLU A 300 -16.03 13.19 20.69
CA GLU A 300 -17.47 13.22 20.45
C GLU A 300 -17.80 12.83 19.00
N GLY A 301 -17.03 13.32 18.01
CA GLY A 301 -17.19 12.92 16.61
C GLY A 301 -16.98 11.43 16.40
N LEU A 302 -15.94 10.85 17.02
CA LEU A 302 -15.67 9.42 16.97
C LEU A 302 -16.80 8.63 17.67
N MET A 303 -17.21 9.03 18.87
CA MET A 303 -18.34 8.39 19.57
C MET A 303 -19.62 8.42 18.73
N LYS A 304 -19.92 9.53 18.05
CA LYS A 304 -21.05 9.63 17.12
C LYS A 304 -20.94 8.65 15.95
N GLU A 305 -19.78 8.54 15.31
CA GLU A 305 -19.58 7.58 14.21
C GLU A 305 -19.73 6.12 14.68
N PHE A 306 -19.23 5.78 15.87
CA PHE A 306 -19.42 4.44 16.43
C PHE A 306 -20.88 4.18 16.81
N SER A 307 -21.56 5.16 17.40
CA SER A 307 -22.99 5.04 17.73
C SER A 307 -23.85 4.82 16.49
N LEU A 308 -23.51 5.50 15.39
CA LEU A 308 -24.15 5.32 14.09
C LEU A 308 -24.05 3.87 13.61
N GLY A 309 -22.87 3.26 13.70
CA GLY A 309 -22.70 1.88 13.29
C GLY A 309 -23.41 0.87 14.19
N LEU A 310 -23.67 1.23 15.46
CA LEU A 310 -24.41 0.39 16.40
C LEU A 310 -25.93 0.42 16.18
N GLU A 311 -26.47 1.31 15.33
CA GLU A 311 -27.88 1.25 14.92
C GLU A 311 -28.19 -0.02 14.11
N ARG A 312 -27.21 -0.52 13.34
CA ARG A 312 -27.31 -1.73 12.52
C ARG A 312 -26.13 -2.68 12.80
N PRO A 313 -26.03 -3.24 14.01
CA PRO A 313 -24.79 -3.82 14.52
C PRO A 313 -24.39 -5.15 13.84
N ALA A 314 -25.33 -5.87 13.22
CA ALA A 314 -25.02 -7.16 12.59
C ALA A 314 -24.33 -6.98 11.23
N VAL A 315 -25.03 -6.38 10.27
CA VAL A 315 -24.62 -6.28 8.85
C VAL A 315 -24.33 -4.87 8.35
N GLY A 316 -24.58 -3.85 9.18
CA GLY A 316 -24.39 -2.45 8.82
C GLY A 316 -25.42 -1.91 7.81
N HIS A 317 -25.14 -0.71 7.33
CA HIS A 317 -26.01 0.04 6.42
C HIS A 317 -25.76 -0.29 4.94
N GLY A 318 -24.60 -0.86 4.62
CA GLY A 318 -24.19 -1.23 3.27
C GLY A 318 -22.86 -0.61 2.86
N LEU A 319 -22.14 -1.30 1.99
CA LEU A 319 -20.87 -0.87 1.43
C LEU A 319 -20.95 0.52 0.76
N GLY A 320 -20.06 1.42 1.17
CA GLY A 320 -19.94 2.80 0.71
C GLY A 320 -21.07 3.73 1.15
N THR A 321 -21.91 3.31 2.09
CA THR A 321 -23.10 4.10 2.50
C THR A 321 -22.86 5.00 3.70
N THR A 322 -21.63 5.10 4.24
CA THR A 322 -21.36 6.01 5.38
C THR A 322 -21.84 7.46 5.13
N PRO A 323 -21.61 8.08 3.96
CA PRO A 323 -22.11 9.44 3.71
C PRO A 323 -23.65 9.52 3.70
N GLU A 324 -24.32 8.47 3.25
CA GLU A 324 -25.79 8.37 3.23
C GLU A 324 -26.34 8.21 4.65
N ALA A 325 -25.71 7.36 5.48
CA ALA A 325 -26.04 7.21 6.89
C ALA A 325 -25.92 8.52 7.66
N LYS A 326 -24.78 9.21 7.52
CA LYS A 326 -24.57 10.50 8.16
C LYS A 326 -25.55 11.57 7.68
N THR A 327 -25.95 11.54 6.40
CA THR A 327 -26.93 12.50 5.88
C THR A 327 -28.30 12.29 6.53
N HIS A 328 -28.78 11.05 6.62
CA HIS A 328 -30.09 10.75 7.19
C HIS A 328 -30.14 10.97 8.71
N ILE A 329 -29.06 10.65 9.43
CA ILE A 329 -29.07 10.61 10.89
C ILE A 329 -28.49 11.88 11.51
N LEU A 330 -27.46 12.48 10.90
CA LEU A 330 -26.81 13.71 11.38
C LEU A 330 -27.19 14.95 10.57
N GLY A 331 -28.04 14.82 9.54
CA GLY A 331 -28.50 15.91 8.69
C GLY A 331 -27.42 16.52 7.79
N ARG A 332 -26.23 15.93 7.71
CA ARG A 332 -25.09 16.44 6.93
C ARG A 332 -24.31 15.31 6.26
N ARG A 333 -24.05 15.48 4.96
CA ARG A 333 -23.23 14.55 4.19
C ARG A 333 -21.75 14.76 4.51
N GLN A 334 -21.10 13.74 5.06
CA GLN A 334 -19.66 13.74 5.32
C GLN A 334 -19.08 12.35 5.02
N ALA A 335 -17.85 12.29 4.51
CA ALA A 335 -17.14 11.02 4.40
C ALA A 335 -16.80 10.47 5.80
N SER A 336 -16.47 9.18 5.89
CA SER A 336 -15.84 8.67 7.11
C SER A 336 -14.44 9.26 7.22
N HIS A 337 -14.05 9.70 8.41
CA HIS A 337 -12.67 10.06 8.70
C HIS A 337 -11.91 8.94 9.42
N ASN A 338 -12.51 7.77 9.59
CA ASN A 338 -11.94 6.64 10.30
C ASN A 338 -12.40 5.32 9.68
N LEU A 339 -11.47 4.52 9.16
CA LEU A 339 -11.77 3.20 8.57
C LEU A 339 -12.46 2.27 9.57
N TYR A 340 -12.05 2.26 10.84
CA TYR A 340 -12.64 1.33 11.81
C TYR A 340 -14.10 1.66 12.11
N ALA A 341 -14.44 2.96 12.15
CA ALA A 341 -15.83 3.38 12.25
C ALA A 341 -16.60 3.16 10.93
N GLU A 342 -15.97 3.40 9.78
CA GLU A 342 -16.51 3.09 8.44
C GLU A 342 -16.91 1.61 8.34
N LEU A 343 -16.03 0.69 8.77
CA LEU A 343 -16.31 -0.75 8.77
C LEU A 343 -17.53 -1.10 9.62
N LEU A 344 -17.66 -0.48 10.79
CA LEU A 344 -18.80 -0.73 11.67
C LEU A 344 -20.11 -0.19 11.06
N VAL A 345 -20.08 1.03 10.51
CA VAL A 345 -21.25 1.66 9.87
C VAL A 345 -21.70 0.89 8.65
N GLU A 346 -20.77 0.52 7.77
CA GLU A 346 -21.09 -0.06 6.46
C GLU A 346 -21.32 -1.57 6.52
N LEU A 347 -20.55 -2.27 7.34
CA LEU A 347 -20.52 -3.74 7.36
C LEU A 347 -21.01 -4.36 8.67
N GLY A 348 -21.26 -3.57 9.72
CA GLY A 348 -21.58 -4.08 11.04
C GLY A 348 -20.40 -4.78 11.74
N LEU A 349 -20.64 -5.29 12.94
CA LEU A 349 -19.65 -5.99 13.76
C LEU A 349 -19.12 -7.25 13.07
N ILE A 350 -19.98 -7.98 12.35
CA ILE A 350 -19.59 -9.22 11.66
C ILE A 350 -18.60 -8.89 10.55
N GLY A 351 -18.93 -7.94 9.68
CA GLY A 351 -18.07 -7.54 8.58
C GLY A 351 -16.79 -6.85 9.05
N MET A 352 -16.87 -6.02 10.09
CA MET A 352 -15.70 -5.43 10.74
C MET A 352 -14.73 -6.51 11.24
N PHE A 353 -15.23 -7.54 11.94
CA PHE A 353 -14.38 -8.65 12.41
C PHE A 353 -13.73 -9.41 11.25
N ILE A 354 -14.49 -9.67 10.17
CA ILE A 354 -13.96 -10.33 8.96
C ILE A 354 -12.85 -9.49 8.33
N PHE A 355 -13.03 -8.17 8.22
CA PHE A 355 -12.01 -7.27 7.67
C PHE A 355 -10.77 -7.19 8.57
N LEU A 356 -10.95 -7.07 9.90
CA LEU A 356 -9.83 -7.08 10.84
C LEU A 356 -9.07 -8.41 10.83
N ARG A 357 -9.77 -9.53 10.65
CA ARG A 357 -9.12 -10.84 10.42
C ARG A 357 -8.32 -10.84 9.12
N PHE A 358 -8.81 -10.22 8.06
CA PHE A 358 -8.04 -10.04 6.83
C PHE A 358 -6.73 -9.25 7.08
N LEU A 359 -6.80 -8.10 7.75
CA LEU A 359 -5.60 -7.33 8.12
C LEU A 359 -4.64 -8.14 9.01
N PHE A 360 -5.17 -8.89 9.97
CA PHE A 360 -4.38 -9.76 10.84
C PHE A 360 -3.63 -10.84 10.04
N LYS A 361 -4.26 -11.43 9.01
CA LYS A 361 -3.58 -12.40 8.13
C LYS A 361 -2.46 -11.75 7.31
N VAL A 362 -2.65 -10.51 6.85
CA VAL A 362 -1.59 -9.73 6.18
C VAL A 362 -0.40 -9.52 7.11
N TYR A 363 -0.64 -9.07 8.34
CA TYR A 363 0.41 -8.94 9.36
C TYR A 363 1.11 -10.27 9.65
N LYS A 364 0.33 -11.35 9.82
CA LYS A 364 0.88 -12.68 10.10
C LYS A 364 1.82 -13.14 8.98
N GLY A 365 1.47 -12.89 7.71
CA GLY A 365 2.36 -13.18 6.57
C GLY A 365 3.71 -12.45 6.65
N LEU A 366 3.71 -11.17 7.05
CA LEU A 366 4.94 -10.40 7.29
C LEU A 366 5.74 -10.91 8.49
N ALA A 367 5.06 -11.27 9.58
CA ALA A 367 5.71 -11.82 10.77
C ALA A 367 6.35 -13.20 10.48
N GLU A 368 5.67 -14.05 9.72
CA GLU A 368 6.19 -15.33 9.25
C GLU A 368 7.39 -15.16 8.31
N ASN A 369 7.35 -14.18 7.40
CA ASN A 369 8.51 -13.82 6.56
C ASN A 369 9.69 -13.36 7.42
N ASN A 370 9.46 -12.50 8.41
CA ASN A 370 10.51 -12.03 9.31
C ASN A 370 11.17 -13.18 10.07
N LYS A 371 10.37 -14.12 10.58
CA LYS A 371 10.85 -15.33 11.25
C LYS A 371 11.71 -16.19 10.30
N ARG A 372 11.22 -16.45 9.08
CA ARG A 372 11.95 -17.22 8.07
C ARG A 372 13.30 -16.60 7.71
N ILE A 373 13.32 -15.28 7.50
CA ILE A 373 14.54 -14.50 7.21
C ILE A 373 15.54 -14.63 8.36
N ALA A 374 15.07 -14.60 9.62
CA ALA A 374 15.94 -14.74 10.79
C ALA A 374 16.50 -16.16 10.95
N GLU A 375 15.71 -17.19 10.63
CA GLU A 375 16.09 -18.60 10.79
C GLU A 375 16.99 -19.12 9.67
N HIS A 376 16.69 -18.78 8.41
CA HIS A 376 17.34 -19.39 7.24
C HIS A 376 18.28 -18.42 6.51
N GLY A 377 18.27 -17.14 6.90
CA GLY A 377 18.89 -16.08 6.11
C GLY A 377 18.12 -15.78 4.83
N SER A 378 18.43 -14.65 4.22
CA SER A 378 17.90 -14.24 2.92
C SER A 378 18.79 -13.13 2.34
N ASN A 379 18.70 -12.88 1.04
CA ASN A 379 19.40 -11.76 0.44
C ASN A 379 18.92 -10.40 1.00
N THR A 380 19.78 -9.40 0.91
CA THR A 380 19.57 -8.04 1.44
C THR A 380 18.27 -7.38 0.95
N PHE A 381 17.88 -7.64 -0.31
CA PHE A 381 16.66 -7.06 -0.87
C PHE A 381 15.40 -7.54 -0.13
N TYR A 382 15.28 -8.85 0.12
CA TYR A 382 14.13 -9.42 0.83
C TYR A 382 14.08 -8.99 2.30
N VAL A 383 15.24 -8.93 2.97
CA VAL A 383 15.34 -8.40 4.34
C VAL A 383 14.78 -6.97 4.41
N ASN A 384 15.22 -6.10 3.51
CA ASN A 384 14.82 -4.70 3.52
C ASN A 384 13.39 -4.50 3.03
N LEU A 385 12.92 -5.31 2.09
CA LEU A 385 11.53 -5.28 1.66
C LEU A 385 10.59 -5.69 2.81
N ASN A 386 10.93 -6.73 3.58
CA ASN A 386 10.12 -7.13 4.74
C ASN A 386 10.03 -6.00 5.79
N LYS A 387 11.15 -5.34 6.06
CA LYS A 387 11.21 -4.16 6.96
C LYS A 387 10.33 -3.01 6.44
N ALA A 388 10.47 -2.66 5.17
CA ALA A 388 9.66 -1.63 4.52
C ALA A 388 8.17 -1.94 4.62
N MET A 389 7.75 -3.16 4.24
CA MET A 389 6.36 -3.57 4.28
C MET A 389 5.82 -3.65 5.71
N THR A 390 6.62 -4.06 6.69
CA THR A 390 6.22 -4.04 8.10
C THR A 390 5.98 -2.62 8.60
N ALA A 391 6.87 -1.68 8.26
CA ALA A 391 6.68 -0.27 8.60
C ALA A 391 5.43 0.31 7.90
N VAL A 392 5.20 -0.01 6.61
CA VAL A 392 4.01 0.41 5.86
C VAL A 392 2.72 -0.16 6.46
N PHE A 393 2.71 -1.43 6.88
CA PHE A 393 1.53 -2.04 7.50
C PHE A 393 1.08 -1.26 8.75
N TRP A 394 2.01 -0.98 9.66
CA TRP A 394 1.69 -0.23 10.88
C TRP A 394 1.37 1.22 10.60
N MET A 395 2.07 1.82 9.63
CA MET A 395 1.75 3.15 9.13
C MET A 395 0.31 3.21 8.61
N TYR A 396 -0.13 2.26 7.78
CA TYR A 396 -1.52 2.16 7.31
C TYR A 396 -2.51 1.94 8.44
N ALA A 397 -2.20 1.04 9.38
CA ALA A 397 -3.07 0.76 10.52
C ALA A 397 -3.32 2.01 11.38
N VAL A 398 -2.30 2.83 11.62
CA VAL A 398 -2.41 4.09 12.37
C VAL A 398 -3.06 5.19 11.53
N TYR A 399 -2.69 5.32 10.25
CA TYR A 399 -3.27 6.32 9.35
C TYR A 399 -4.77 6.11 9.15
N SER A 400 -5.22 4.84 9.15
CA SER A 400 -6.63 4.43 9.05
C SER A 400 -7.53 4.96 10.19
N LEU A 401 -6.95 5.46 11.30
CA LEU A 401 -7.71 6.17 12.34
C LEU A 401 -8.19 7.56 11.87
N ASN A 402 -7.53 8.13 10.87
CA ASN A 402 -7.81 9.46 10.31
C ASN A 402 -8.11 9.40 8.79
N TYR A 403 -8.40 8.20 8.25
CA TYR A 403 -8.60 7.99 6.83
C TYR A 403 -9.53 6.79 6.58
N TRP A 404 -10.42 6.90 5.59
CA TRP A 404 -11.29 5.80 5.16
C TRP A 404 -10.52 4.83 4.26
N GLY A 405 -11.04 3.63 4.04
CA GLY A 405 -10.24 2.59 3.39
C GLY A 405 -10.96 1.42 2.77
N LEU A 406 -12.23 1.18 3.10
CA LEU A 406 -12.88 -0.06 2.69
C LEU A 406 -12.98 -0.20 1.16
N SER A 407 -13.31 0.90 0.48
CA SER A 407 -13.37 0.97 -0.99
C SER A 407 -12.14 1.64 -1.62
N GLN A 408 -11.01 1.69 -0.91
CA GLN A 408 -9.77 2.28 -1.39
C GLN A 408 -8.74 1.21 -1.72
N TYR A 409 -7.93 1.43 -2.76
CA TYR A 409 -7.01 0.42 -3.29
C TYR A 409 -5.90 -0.01 -2.31
N TYR A 410 -5.51 0.83 -1.34
CA TYR A 410 -4.20 0.73 -0.68
C TYR A 410 -4.04 -0.54 0.16
N TRP A 411 -5.05 -0.94 0.94
CA TRP A 411 -5.01 -2.20 1.70
C TRP A 411 -4.98 -3.42 0.78
N TYR A 412 -5.72 -3.38 -0.34
CA TYR A 412 -5.81 -4.49 -1.30
C TYR A 412 -4.54 -4.65 -2.12
N LEU A 413 -3.98 -3.55 -2.64
CA LEU A 413 -2.70 -3.55 -3.34
C LEU A 413 -1.57 -4.03 -2.41
N PHE A 414 -1.54 -3.51 -1.18
CA PHE A 414 -0.54 -3.90 -0.19
C PHE A 414 -0.66 -5.37 0.20
N ALA A 415 -1.87 -5.86 0.50
CA ALA A 415 -2.10 -7.27 0.80
C ALA A 415 -1.71 -8.19 -0.37
N GLY A 416 -2.01 -7.78 -1.60
CA GLY A 416 -1.59 -8.50 -2.80
C GLY A 416 -0.06 -8.58 -2.92
N ALA A 417 0.63 -7.47 -2.64
CA ALA A 417 2.09 -7.45 -2.60
C ALA A 417 2.66 -8.34 -1.48
N VAL A 418 2.01 -8.41 -0.30
CA VAL A 418 2.43 -9.30 0.81
C VAL A 418 2.27 -10.76 0.41
N VAL A 419 1.16 -11.15 -0.23
CA VAL A 419 0.96 -12.50 -0.76
C VAL A 419 2.06 -12.88 -1.74
N VAL A 420 2.35 -12.00 -2.70
CA VAL A 420 3.41 -12.22 -3.69
C VAL A 420 4.77 -12.37 -3.02
N PHE A 421 5.09 -11.49 -2.08
CA PHE A 421 6.35 -11.50 -1.35
C PHE A 421 6.51 -12.77 -0.50
N HIS A 422 5.49 -13.14 0.26
CA HIS A 422 5.47 -14.37 1.06
C HIS A 422 5.65 -15.62 0.18
N ARG A 423 4.95 -15.70 -0.96
CA ARG A 423 5.09 -16.79 -1.92
C ARG A 423 6.49 -16.88 -2.52
N LEU A 424 7.06 -15.75 -2.96
CA LEU A 424 8.42 -15.73 -3.52
C LEU A 424 9.47 -16.10 -2.46
N MET A 425 9.25 -15.70 -1.20
CA MET A 425 10.11 -16.11 -0.10
C MET A 425 10.12 -17.62 0.10
N GLN A 426 8.95 -18.26 0.05
CA GLN A 426 8.85 -19.71 0.16
C GLN A 426 9.57 -20.42 -1.00
N LEU A 427 9.43 -19.91 -2.23
CA LEU A 427 10.09 -20.51 -3.41
C LEU A 427 11.61 -20.40 -3.37
N ASN A 428 12.14 -19.24 -2.97
CA ASN A 428 13.59 -19.01 -2.92
C ASN A 428 14.29 -19.75 -1.77
N LEU A 429 13.56 -20.20 -0.75
CA LEU A 429 14.11 -21.05 0.32
C LEU A 429 14.15 -22.54 -0.06
N VAL A 430 13.29 -22.98 -0.99
CA VAL A 430 13.25 -24.38 -1.48
C VAL A 430 14.36 -24.65 -2.50
N VAL A 431 14.91 -23.61 -3.13
CA VAL A 431 16.04 -23.71 -4.06
C VAL A 431 17.25 -23.04 -3.40
N PRO A 432 18.10 -23.78 -2.64
CA PRO A 432 19.32 -23.19 -2.09
C PRO A 432 20.24 -22.72 -3.23
N GLU A 433 20.92 -21.59 -3.02
CA GLU A 433 21.99 -21.06 -3.88
C GLU A 433 23.24 -21.98 -3.96
N THR A 434 23.13 -23.25 -3.59
CA THR A 434 24.19 -24.27 -3.74
C THR A 434 24.24 -24.91 -5.13
N SER A 435 23.44 -24.45 -6.09
CA SER A 435 23.68 -24.79 -7.50
C SER A 435 24.84 -23.94 -8.03
N GLU A 436 26.06 -24.25 -7.60
CA GLU A 436 27.24 -24.01 -8.45
C GLU A 436 26.92 -24.51 -9.85
N ALA A 437 27.30 -23.69 -10.83
CA ALA A 437 27.06 -23.87 -12.25
C ALA A 437 27.23 -25.33 -12.70
N THR A 438 26.12 -26.06 -12.81
CA THR A 438 26.08 -27.20 -13.71
C THR A 438 25.73 -26.63 -15.07
N PRO A 439 26.60 -26.69 -16.09
CA PRO A 439 26.24 -26.19 -17.40
C PRO A 439 25.11 -27.07 -17.91
N VAL A 440 23.90 -26.50 -17.97
CA VAL A 440 22.80 -27.09 -18.74
C VAL A 440 23.30 -27.19 -20.16
N ARG A 441 23.65 -28.41 -20.57
CA ARG A 441 24.05 -28.77 -21.91
C ARG A 441 22.83 -28.58 -22.81
N THR A 442 22.59 -27.34 -23.24
CA THR A 442 21.58 -27.03 -24.25
C THR A 442 22.00 -27.70 -25.54
N LEU A 443 21.34 -28.81 -25.87
CA LEU A 443 21.28 -29.36 -27.22
C LEU A 443 20.59 -28.35 -28.14
N ARG A 444 21.36 -27.39 -28.66
CA ARG A 444 21.04 -26.69 -29.89
C ARG A 444 22.33 -26.13 -30.50
N LYS A 445 23.01 -26.96 -31.30
CA LYS A 445 24.00 -26.50 -32.28
C LYS A 445 23.26 -25.66 -33.33
N ASN A 446 23.19 -24.36 -33.12
CA ASN A 446 23.02 -23.43 -34.23
C ASN A 446 24.41 -23.00 -34.68
N ARG A 447 24.73 -23.31 -35.95
CA ARG A 447 25.88 -22.78 -36.68
C ARG A 447 25.85 -21.25 -36.62
N PHE A 448 27.03 -20.63 -36.67
CA PHE A 448 27.33 -19.19 -36.57
C PHE A 448 27.91 -18.74 -35.23
N SER A 449 29.07 -19.31 -34.86
CA SER A 449 30.03 -18.67 -33.95
C SER A 449 31.46 -19.12 -34.28
N ASN A 450 31.90 -18.85 -35.50
CA ASN A 450 33.32 -18.72 -35.79
C ASN A 450 33.50 -17.27 -36.22
N LEU A 451 34.04 -16.44 -35.34
CA LEU A 451 34.92 -15.31 -35.63
C LEU A 451 35.17 -14.57 -34.32
N VAL A 452 36.45 -14.29 -34.08
CA VAL A 452 37.05 -13.50 -32.99
C VAL A 452 37.31 -14.25 -31.69
N ASP A 453 38.28 -15.16 -31.74
CA ASP A 453 39.23 -15.35 -30.65
C ASP A 453 40.64 -15.23 -31.24
N LEU A 454 41.29 -14.09 -31.03
CA LEU A 454 42.69 -13.87 -31.31
C LEU A 454 43.33 -13.12 -30.14
N SER A 455 43.99 -13.93 -29.31
CA SER A 455 45.31 -13.71 -28.74
C SER A 455 45.53 -12.52 -27.79
N GLY A 456 45.49 -12.82 -26.49
CA GLY A 456 46.40 -12.22 -25.51
C GLY A 456 47.54 -13.21 -25.20
N ARG A 457 48.69 -13.04 -25.85
CA ARG A 457 49.98 -13.61 -25.42
C ARG A 457 50.97 -12.46 -25.26
N ARG A 458 51.55 -12.42 -24.06
CA ARG A 458 52.58 -11.51 -23.50
C ARG A 458 52.08 -10.25 -22.85
#